data_AF-K0ZEH0-F1
#
_entry.id   AF-K0ZEH0-F1
#
_cell.length_a   1.000
_cell.length_b   1.000
_cell.length_c   1.000
_cell.angle_alpha   90.00
_cell.angle_beta   90.00
_cell.angle_gamma   90.00
#
_symmetry.space_group_name_H-M   'P 1'
#
loop_
_entity.id
_entity.type
_entity.pdbx_description
1 polymer ?
#
loop_
_entity_poly.entity_id
_entity_poly.type
_entity_poly.pdbx_seq_one_letter_code
_entity_poly.pdbx_strand_id
1 'polypeptide(L)' 'MIEKMALGEFYKELRLARKLKQSDVACDGLTASQLSKFELG' A
#
# COMPACT_ATOMS: atom_id res chain seq x y z
N MET A 1 -9.99 -19.78 10.03
CA MET A 1 -10.70 -18.51 9.72
C MET A 1 -9.79 -17.76 8.77
N ILE A 2 -10.19 -17.48 7.53
CA ILE A 2 -9.39 -16.59 6.66
C ILE A 2 -9.70 -15.18 7.14
N GLU A 3 -8.73 -14.51 7.75
CA GLU A 3 -8.88 -13.10 8.08
C GLU A 3 -9.17 -12.34 6.79
N LYS A 4 -10.29 -11.63 6.75
CA LYS A 4 -10.61 -10.74 5.62
C LYS A 4 -9.70 -9.53 5.73
N MET A 5 -8.52 -9.63 5.13
CA MET A 5 -7.61 -8.51 5.00
C MET A 5 -8.19 -7.48 4.02
N ALA A 6 -8.12 -6.20 4.38
CA ALA A 6 -8.49 -5.15 3.46
C ALA A 6 -7.48 -5.11 2.29
N LEU A 7 -7.94 -4.75 1.09
CA LEU A 7 -7.07 -4.70 -0.09
C LEU A 7 -5.85 -3.78 0.12
N GLY A 8 -6.05 -2.67 0.84
CA GLY A 8 -4.99 -1.73 1.19
C GLY A 8 -3.91 -2.34 2.09
N GLU A 9 -4.32 -3.05 3.14
CA GLU A 9 -3.40 -3.73 4.05
C GLU A 9 -2.62 -4.83 3.32
N PHE A 10 -3.29 -5.61 2.47
CA PHE A 10 -2.64 -6.63 1.64
C PHE A 10 -1.60 -6.01 0.69
N TYR A 11 -1.95 -4.90 0.04
CA TYR A 11 -1.01 -4.18 -0.82
C TYR A 11 0.22 -3.68 -0.03
N LYS A 12 0.01 -3.11 1.16
CA LYS A 12 1.08 -2.63 2.03
C LYS A 12 2.08 -3.74 2.36
N GLU A 13 1.59 -4.92 2.74
CA GLU A 13 2.45 -6.07 3.01
C GLU A 13 3.25 -6.51 1.79
N LEU A 14 2.62 -6.59 0.62
CA LEU A 14 3.28 -6.96 -0.63
C LEU A 14 4.36 -5.95 -1.02
N ARG A 15 4.11 -4.64 -0.85
CA ARG A 15 5.08 -3.58 -1.12
C ARG A 15 6.28 -3.69 -0.19
N LEU A 16 6.05 -3.91 1.11
CA LEU A 16 7.11 -4.05 2.11
C LEU A 16 7.95 -5.32 1.90
N ALA A 17 7.33 -6.44 1.53
CA ALA A 17 8.03 -7.68 1.19
C ALA A 17 8.99 -7.50 0.00
N ARG A 18 8.66 -6.59 -0.93
CA ARG A 18 9.52 -6.19 -2.04
C ARG A 18 10.53 -5.08 -1.70
N LYS A 19 10.57 -4.64 -0.44
CA LYS A 19 11.44 -3.56 0.07
C LYS A 19 11.24 -2.21 -0.63
N LEU A 20 10.03 -1.97 -1.16
CA LEU A 20 9.68 -0.71 -1.82
C LEU A 20 9.16 0.28 -0.78
N LYS A 21 9.60 1.54 -0.86
CA LYS A 21 9.02 2.67 -0.13
C LYS A 21 7.78 3.19 -0.88
N GLN A 22 6.93 3.96 -0.19
CA GLN A 22 5.81 4.63 -0.85
C GLN A 22 6.28 5.59 -1.95
N SER A 23 7.44 6.24 -1.77
CA SER A 23 8.07 7.10 -2.79
C SER A 23 8.47 6.36 -4.07
N ASP A 24 8.70 5.05 -3.99
CA ASP A 24 9.12 4.24 -5.14
C ASP A 24 7.91 3.81 -5.99
N VAL A 25 6.70 3.92 -5.43
CA VAL A 25 5.42 3.57 -6.06
C VAL A 25 4.64 4.82 -6.45
N ALA A 26 4.72 5.87 -5.63
CA ALA A 26 4.05 7.13 -5.89
C ALA A 26 4.53 7.76 -7.20
N CYS A 27 3.60 8.31 -7.96
CA CYS A 27 3.83 8.94 -9.24
C CYS A 27 2.89 10.14 -9.41
N ASP A 28 2.99 10.87 -10.54
CA ASP A 28 2.18 12.06 -10.79
C ASP A 28 0.66 11.81 -10.68
N GLY A 29 0.21 10.58 -10.95
CA GLY A 29 -1.20 10.16 -10.82
C GLY A 29 -1.57 9.53 -9.48
N LEU A 30 -0.61 9.26 -8.59
CA LEU A 30 -0.82 8.62 -7.30
C LEU A 30 0.19 9.16 -6.28
N THR A 31 -0.23 10.16 -5.50
CA THR A 31 0.63 10.76 -4.49
C THR A 31 0.88 9.77 -3.33
N ALA A 32 2.01 9.94 -2.63
CA ALA A 32 2.32 9.15 -1.44
C ALA A 32 1.25 9.26 -0.34
N SER A 33 0.56 10.41 -0.24
CA SER A 33 -0.55 10.60 0.71
C SER A 33 -1.79 9.77 0.33
N GLN A 34 -2.13 9.72 -0.96
CA GLN A 34 -3.23 8.87 -1.46
C GLN A 34 -2.90 7.39 -1.29
N LEU A 35 -1.66 6.99 -1.58
CA LEU A 35 -1.20 5.63 -1.35
C LEU A 35 -1.24 5.25 0.14
N SER A 36 -0.81 6.14 1.02
CA SER A 36 -0.86 5.92 2.47
C SER A 36 -2.29 5.76 3.00
N LYS A 37 -3.23 6.60 2.54
CA LYS A 37 -4.66 6.45 2.88
C LYS A 37 -5.20 5.11 2.42
N PHE A 38 -4.91 4.72 1.17
CA PHE A 38 -5.31 3.42 0.64
C PHE A 38 -4.77 2.26 1.47
N GLU A 39 -3.49 2.29 1.85
CA GLU A 39 -2.84 1.23 2.64
C GLU A 39 -3.32 1.10 4.09
N LEU A 40 -3.99 2.13 4.63
CA LEU A 40 -4.48 2.16 6.01
C LEU A 40 -5.97 1.84 6.15
N GLY A 41 -6.74 1.88 5.04
CA GLY A 41 -8.19 1.68 5.06
C GLY A 41 -8.94 2.95 5.47
#